data_AF-A0AAJ1UV95-F1
#
_entry.id   AF-A0AAJ1UV95-F1
#
_cell.length_a   1.000
_cell.length_b   1.000
_cell.length_c   1.000
_cell.angle_alpha   90.00
_cell.angle_beta   90.00
_cell.angle_gamma   90.00
#
_symmetry.space_group_name_H-M   'P 1'
#
loop_
_entity.id
_entity.type
_entity.pdbx_description
1 polymer ?
#
loop_
_entity_poly.entity_id
_entity_poly.type
_entity_poly.pdbx_seq_one_letter_code
_entity_poly.pdbx_strand_id
1 'polypeptide(L)'
;MRPYCVLMLTTGFTVTKRGNEDDIIEGIIDVIGHGVPIVGSSSGDDFNLKKTYTFCNGKIYDNSVVCAVISSNLKIGYQVKHGYIPTEKSMFVNKAKDYIIHELDKKIAFDRYSEVLGKKKEEIWPTSMKLQQLGPISSAFMSFAKKLGVDVMKLSPIIEINCNMPLALCEYKPYLKGRFWIKGLDSVIDNKYLRFTEKVPQGTALYLMKTSKERSLKAVQESVKEGLKTVEKNASFALVFDCALHRWFLGKYAKRSVNLMKNTLKDVPFIGMYSYGEILDGKHTLSVVSMIVGQKLAVSKG
;
A
#
# COMPACT_ATOMS: atom_id res chain seq x y z
N MET A 1 -9.40 22.33 18.84
CA MET A 1 -8.65 22.50 17.58
C MET A 1 -9.47 21.87 16.46
N ARG A 2 -9.67 22.57 15.32
CA ARG A 2 -10.34 21.99 14.15
C ARG A 2 -9.44 20.91 13.55
N PRO A 3 -9.86 19.65 13.38
CA PRO A 3 -9.06 18.71 12.61
C PRO A 3 -8.73 19.31 11.25
N TYR A 4 -7.45 19.27 10.97
CA TYR A 4 -6.82 19.74 9.76
C TYR A 4 -6.11 18.54 9.15
N CYS A 5 -6.53 18.12 7.96
CA CYS A 5 -5.90 17.03 7.22
C CYS A 5 -5.87 17.32 5.72
N VAL A 6 -5.03 16.58 5.01
CA VAL A 6 -4.93 16.64 3.56
C VAL A 6 -5.43 15.32 3.00
N LEU A 7 -6.49 15.38 2.19
CA LEU A 7 -6.85 14.28 1.32
C LEU A 7 -6.01 14.40 0.04
N MET A 8 -5.16 13.41 -0.21
CA MET A 8 -4.25 13.37 -1.36
C MET A 8 -4.62 12.22 -2.31
N LEU A 9 -4.79 12.52 -3.59
CA LEU A 9 -4.86 11.52 -4.64
C LEU A 9 -3.76 11.80 -5.67
N THR A 10 -3.04 10.77 -6.07
CA THR A 10 -1.97 10.90 -7.08
C THR A 10 -2.09 9.82 -8.14
N THR A 11 -1.47 10.00 -9.30
CA THR A 11 -1.39 8.92 -10.29
C THR A 11 -0.49 7.79 -9.80
N GLY A 12 -0.98 6.54 -9.87
CA GLY A 12 -0.22 5.35 -9.51
C GLY A 12 0.75 4.89 -10.59
N PHE A 13 1.48 3.83 -10.26
CA PHE A 13 2.51 3.27 -11.13
C PHE A 13 1.92 2.62 -12.39
N THR A 14 2.78 2.45 -13.39
CA THR A 14 2.53 1.74 -14.64
C THR A 14 3.75 0.87 -14.95
N VAL A 15 3.69 0.10 -16.03
CA VAL A 15 4.82 -0.72 -16.48
C VAL A 15 6.09 0.11 -16.74
N THR A 16 5.93 1.32 -17.24
CA THR A 16 7.06 2.17 -17.69
C THR A 16 7.40 3.28 -16.72
N LYS A 17 6.56 3.50 -15.70
CA LYS A 17 6.70 4.61 -14.78
C LYS A 17 6.36 4.20 -13.35
N ARG A 18 7.31 4.47 -12.46
CA ARG A 18 7.18 4.30 -11.02
C ARG A 18 6.22 5.33 -10.41
N GLY A 19 5.52 4.95 -9.34
CA GLY A 19 4.88 5.90 -8.43
C GLY A 19 5.93 6.58 -7.55
N ASN A 20 5.76 7.89 -7.32
CA ASN A 20 6.64 8.71 -6.50
C ASN A 20 5.91 9.16 -5.22
N GLU A 21 5.04 8.31 -4.65
CA GLU A 21 4.18 8.72 -3.56
C GLU A 21 4.99 9.17 -2.33
N ASP A 22 6.08 8.46 -1.97
CA ASP A 22 6.94 8.87 -0.85
C ASP A 22 7.52 10.28 -1.04
N ASP A 23 8.05 10.59 -2.23
CA ASP A 23 8.63 11.91 -2.52
C ASP A 23 7.56 13.02 -2.51
N ILE A 24 6.36 12.73 -3.02
CA ILE A 24 5.24 13.68 -3.00
C ILE A 24 4.77 13.93 -1.56
N ILE A 25 4.65 12.87 -0.76
CA ILE A 25 4.25 12.95 0.65
C ILE A 25 5.29 13.74 1.44
N GLU A 26 6.58 13.45 1.27
CA GLU A 26 7.69 14.19 1.89
C GLU A 26 7.63 15.68 1.50
N GLY A 27 7.48 16.00 0.22
CA GLY A 27 7.39 17.39 -0.23
C GLY A 27 6.16 18.15 0.30
N ILE A 28 5.03 17.47 0.52
CA ILE A 28 3.87 18.07 1.19
C ILE A 28 4.16 18.29 2.68
N ILE A 29 4.75 17.30 3.35
CA ILE A 29 5.12 17.36 4.77
C ILE A 29 6.10 18.50 5.04
N ASP A 30 7.06 18.76 4.14
CA ASP A 30 8.02 19.86 4.26
C ASP A 30 7.32 21.24 4.35
N VAL A 31 6.12 21.37 3.77
CA VAL A 31 5.33 22.60 3.80
C VAL A 31 4.37 22.65 4.98
N ILE A 32 3.64 21.56 5.25
CA ILE A 32 2.55 21.55 6.25
C ILE A 32 3.00 21.08 7.65
N GLY A 33 4.20 20.50 7.74
CA GLY A 33 4.75 19.89 8.95
C GLY A 33 4.15 18.51 9.27
N HIS A 34 4.83 17.76 10.14
CA HIS A 34 4.41 16.41 10.56
C HIS A 34 3.14 16.35 11.42
N GLY A 35 2.58 17.50 11.82
CA GLY A 35 1.39 17.57 12.67
C GLY A 35 0.07 17.41 11.93
N VAL A 36 0.09 17.38 10.60
CA VAL A 36 -1.10 17.37 9.74
C VAL A 36 -1.19 16.04 9.00
N PRO A 37 -2.21 15.21 9.28
CA PRO A 37 -2.35 13.93 8.60
C PRO A 37 -2.58 14.07 7.10
N ILE A 38 -1.88 13.27 6.31
CA ILE A 38 -2.11 13.08 4.87
C ILE A 38 -2.74 11.70 4.68
N VAL A 39 -3.97 11.67 4.17
CA VAL A 39 -4.71 10.45 3.89
C VAL A 39 -5.06 10.38 2.41
N GLY A 40 -5.06 9.19 1.81
CA GLY A 40 -5.24 9.14 0.37
C GLY A 40 -4.89 7.83 -0.30
N SER A 41 -4.65 7.91 -1.60
CA SER A 41 -4.13 6.80 -2.38
C SER A 41 -3.52 7.25 -3.71
N SER A 42 -2.80 6.33 -4.36
CA SER A 42 -2.51 6.43 -5.78
C SER A 42 -3.51 5.65 -6.64
N SER A 43 -3.95 6.28 -7.73
CA SER A 43 -4.95 5.75 -8.65
C SER A 43 -4.48 4.47 -9.32
N GLY A 44 -5.39 3.50 -9.50
CA GLY A 44 -5.15 2.28 -10.26
C GLY A 44 -5.92 2.24 -11.59
N ASP A 45 -5.60 1.26 -12.44
CA ASP A 45 -6.24 1.05 -13.75
C ASP A 45 -6.67 -0.42 -13.96
N ASP A 46 -7.14 -1.07 -12.90
CA ASP A 46 -7.63 -2.47 -12.88
C ASP A 46 -6.61 -3.49 -13.42
N PHE A 47 -5.35 -3.25 -13.10
CA PHE A 47 -4.16 -4.02 -13.48
C PHE A 47 -3.82 -3.96 -14.96
N ASN A 48 -4.32 -2.96 -15.70
CA ASN A 48 -3.82 -2.72 -17.05
C ASN A 48 -2.38 -2.20 -17.04
N LEU A 49 -1.98 -1.50 -15.97
CA LEU A 49 -0.65 -0.92 -15.74
C LEU A 49 -0.17 -0.04 -16.90
N LYS A 50 -1.09 0.64 -17.57
CA LYS A 50 -0.82 1.48 -18.75
C LYS A 50 -0.85 2.96 -18.40
N LYS A 51 -1.93 3.40 -17.75
CA LYS A 51 -2.15 4.82 -17.45
C LYS A 51 -3.21 4.95 -16.37
N THR A 52 -2.92 5.81 -15.39
CA THR A 52 -3.79 6.11 -14.27
C THR A 52 -4.20 7.58 -14.34
N TYR A 53 -5.36 7.90 -13.79
CA TYR A 53 -5.93 9.25 -13.83
C TYR A 53 -6.42 9.67 -12.46
N THR A 54 -6.33 10.97 -12.19
CA THR A 54 -7.03 11.62 -11.08
C THR A 54 -8.08 12.59 -11.62
N PHE A 55 -9.06 12.92 -10.79
CA PHE A 55 -10.17 13.78 -11.16
C PHE A 55 -10.26 14.94 -10.17
N CYS A 56 -10.37 16.16 -10.68
CA CYS A 56 -10.54 17.36 -9.85
C CYS A 56 -11.33 18.42 -10.63
N ASN A 57 -12.33 19.03 -9.98
CA ASN A 57 -13.14 20.13 -10.54
C ASN A 57 -13.68 19.83 -11.96
N GLY A 58 -14.23 18.62 -12.16
CA GLY A 58 -14.82 18.19 -13.43
C GLY A 58 -13.81 17.89 -14.55
N LYS A 59 -12.50 17.90 -14.26
CA LYS A 59 -11.43 17.61 -15.22
C LYS A 59 -10.70 16.33 -14.87
N ILE A 60 -10.15 15.70 -15.90
CA ILE A 60 -9.33 14.48 -15.82
C ILE A 60 -7.86 14.90 -15.97
N TYR A 61 -7.00 14.37 -15.10
CA TYR A 61 -5.57 14.65 -15.12
C TYR A 61 -4.78 13.35 -15.10
N ASP A 62 -3.66 13.35 -15.81
CA ASP A 62 -2.60 12.35 -15.70
C ASP A 62 -1.30 12.99 -15.18
N ASN A 63 -0.46 12.19 -14.55
CA ASN A 63 0.77 12.64 -13.88
C ASN A 63 0.54 13.83 -12.94
N SER A 64 -0.41 13.68 -12.02
CA SER A 64 -0.91 14.78 -11.20
C SER A 64 -1.07 14.37 -9.75
N VAL A 65 -1.04 15.38 -8.89
CA VAL A 65 -1.38 15.29 -7.47
C VAL A 65 -2.58 16.20 -7.24
N VAL A 66 -3.66 15.63 -6.71
CA VAL A 66 -4.86 16.35 -6.30
C VAL A 66 -4.89 16.35 -4.78
N CYS A 67 -4.90 17.54 -4.19
CA CYS A 67 -5.00 17.72 -2.75
C CYS A 67 -6.28 18.49 -2.40
N ALA A 68 -6.99 18.02 -1.37
CA ALA A 68 -8.03 18.78 -0.70
C ALA A 68 -7.64 18.96 0.76
N VAL A 69 -7.54 20.22 1.19
CA VAL A 69 -7.29 20.57 2.59
C VAL A 69 -8.62 20.63 3.31
N ILE A 70 -8.78 19.81 4.35
CA ILE A 70 -10.02 19.69 5.12
C ILE A 70 -9.78 20.31 6.48
N SER A 71 -10.36 21.50 6.71
CA SER A 71 -10.45 22.13 8.03
C SER A 71 -11.89 22.07 8.49
N SER A 72 -12.16 21.33 9.57
CA SER A 72 -13.53 21.06 10.00
C SER A 72 -13.70 21.04 11.51
N ASN A 73 -14.94 21.15 11.99
CA ASN A 73 -15.31 20.91 13.39
C ASN A 73 -15.78 19.46 13.62
N LEU A 74 -15.83 18.63 12.56
CA LEU A 74 -16.20 17.22 12.64
C LEU A 74 -15.05 16.39 13.20
N LYS A 75 -15.30 15.36 14.01
CA LYS A 75 -14.23 14.41 14.37
C LYS A 75 -13.83 13.61 13.12
N ILE A 76 -12.53 13.44 12.88
CA ILE A 76 -12.04 12.63 11.76
C ILE A 76 -11.06 11.58 12.30
N GLY A 77 -11.33 10.33 11.93
CA GLY A 77 -10.50 9.18 12.24
C GLY A 77 -9.75 8.67 11.02
N TYR A 78 -8.52 8.19 11.23
CA TYR A 78 -7.74 7.50 10.20
C TYR A 78 -7.21 6.19 10.75
N GLN A 79 -7.21 5.16 9.92
CA GLN A 79 -6.62 3.86 10.27
C GLN A 79 -5.94 3.24 9.06
N VAL A 80 -4.90 2.45 9.34
CA VAL A 80 -4.24 1.58 8.37
C VAL A 80 -4.10 0.18 8.95
N LYS A 81 -4.43 -0.85 8.16
CA LYS A 81 -4.33 -2.26 8.54
C LYS A 81 -3.90 -3.14 7.36
N HIS A 82 -2.98 -4.09 7.57
CA HIS A 82 -2.45 -4.98 6.53
C HIS A 82 -2.74 -6.47 6.76
N GLY A 83 -2.99 -6.90 8.01
CA GLY A 83 -3.35 -8.29 8.34
C GLY A 83 -2.17 -9.29 8.32
N TYR A 84 -0.95 -8.83 8.15
CA TYR A 84 0.24 -9.66 8.27
C TYR A 84 0.76 -9.73 9.70
N ILE A 85 1.49 -10.80 10.00
CA ILE A 85 2.25 -10.97 11.24
C ILE A 85 3.70 -11.30 10.90
N PRO A 86 4.68 -10.88 11.73
CA PRO A 86 6.07 -11.22 11.50
C PRO A 86 6.31 -12.72 11.64
N THR A 87 7.31 -13.22 10.94
CA THR A 87 7.96 -14.50 11.21
C THR A 87 9.23 -14.29 12.03
N GLU A 88 9.91 -15.37 12.41
CA GLU A 88 11.22 -15.31 13.07
C GLU A 88 12.35 -14.84 12.14
N LYS A 89 12.10 -14.79 10.83
CA LYS A 89 13.10 -14.42 9.84
C LYS A 89 13.15 -12.91 9.66
N SER A 90 14.34 -12.34 9.79
CA SER A 90 14.61 -10.92 9.54
C SER A 90 15.97 -10.72 8.88
N MET A 91 16.19 -9.53 8.34
CA MET A 91 17.45 -9.09 7.74
C MET A 91 17.70 -7.63 8.12
N PHE A 92 18.96 -7.29 8.36
CA PHE A 92 19.39 -5.92 8.62
C PHE A 92 19.82 -5.22 7.32
N VAL A 93 19.37 -3.98 7.14
CA VAL A 93 19.67 -3.16 5.96
C VAL A 93 20.99 -2.43 6.17
N ASN A 94 22.09 -3.05 5.74
CA ASN A 94 23.44 -2.47 5.88
C ASN A 94 23.68 -1.31 4.92
N LYS A 95 23.21 -1.42 3.67
CA LYS A 95 23.40 -0.40 2.64
C LYS A 95 22.17 -0.26 1.76
N ALA A 96 21.58 0.93 1.76
CA ALA A 96 20.46 1.29 0.90
C ALA A 96 20.59 2.73 0.41
N LYS A 97 20.08 3.00 -0.78
CA LYS A 97 19.95 4.34 -1.34
C LYS A 97 18.59 4.47 -1.98
N ASP A 98 17.82 5.46 -1.55
CA ASP A 98 16.44 5.73 -1.97
C ASP A 98 15.56 4.46 -1.83
N TYR A 99 15.31 3.80 -2.95
CA TYR A 99 14.44 2.64 -3.08
C TYR A 99 15.20 1.34 -3.31
N ILE A 100 16.54 1.40 -3.35
CA ILE A 100 17.40 0.29 -3.71
C ILE A 100 18.17 -0.16 -2.48
N ILE A 101 17.99 -1.41 -2.11
CA ILE A 101 18.82 -2.07 -1.10
C ILE A 101 19.96 -2.79 -1.82
N HIS A 102 21.17 -2.41 -1.45
CA HIS A 102 22.40 -2.99 -2.00
C HIS A 102 22.91 -4.14 -1.12
N GLU A 103 22.75 -4.03 0.20
CA GLU A 103 23.33 -4.97 1.16
C GLU A 103 22.35 -5.29 2.30
N LEU A 104 22.15 -6.59 2.54
CA LEU A 104 21.37 -7.16 3.63
C LEU A 104 22.24 -8.14 4.41
N ASP A 105 22.31 -8.01 5.73
CA ASP A 105 23.16 -8.83 6.62
C ASP A 105 24.62 -8.96 6.12
N LYS A 106 25.21 -7.85 5.68
CA LYS A 106 26.56 -7.77 5.09
C LYS A 106 26.79 -8.60 3.83
N LYS A 107 25.71 -8.98 3.14
CA LYS A 107 25.74 -9.71 1.87
C LYS A 107 25.00 -8.94 0.77
N ILE A 108 25.28 -9.29 -0.49
CA ILE A 108 24.52 -8.78 -1.64
C ILE A 108 23.02 -9.01 -1.38
N ALA A 109 22.22 -7.95 -1.52
CA ALA A 109 20.83 -7.94 -1.06
C ALA A 109 20.00 -9.10 -1.64
N PHE A 110 20.11 -9.38 -2.95
CA PHE A 110 19.30 -10.44 -3.55
C PHE A 110 19.74 -11.85 -3.12
N ASP A 111 21.04 -12.08 -2.91
CA ASP A 111 21.53 -13.36 -2.37
C ASP A 111 20.95 -13.61 -0.99
N ARG A 112 21.06 -12.61 -0.11
CA ARG A 112 20.53 -12.75 1.26
C ARG A 112 19.03 -12.93 1.29
N TYR A 113 18.29 -12.19 0.47
CA TYR A 113 16.85 -12.33 0.37
C TYR A 113 16.43 -13.72 -0.12
N SER A 114 17.12 -14.26 -1.12
CA SER A 114 16.92 -15.62 -1.63
C SER A 114 17.16 -16.68 -0.54
N GLU A 115 18.26 -16.55 0.23
CA GLU A 115 18.54 -17.43 1.38
C GLU A 115 17.41 -17.38 2.43
N VAL A 116 16.95 -16.18 2.80
CA VAL A 116 15.90 -15.99 3.82
C VAL A 116 14.57 -16.54 3.35
N LEU A 117 14.20 -16.33 2.09
CA LEU A 117 13.00 -16.92 1.49
C LEU A 117 13.09 -18.44 1.37
N GLY A 118 14.30 -19.00 1.28
CA GLY A 118 14.52 -20.42 0.98
C GLY A 118 14.10 -20.78 -0.46
N LYS A 119 14.29 -19.84 -1.39
CA LYS A 119 13.96 -19.98 -2.81
C LYS A 119 15.16 -19.61 -3.65
N LYS A 120 15.41 -20.30 -4.77
CA LYS A 120 16.47 -19.91 -5.70
C LYS A 120 16.15 -18.55 -6.33
N LYS A 121 17.18 -17.81 -6.74
CA LYS A 121 17.01 -16.49 -7.39
C LYS A 121 16.10 -16.57 -8.61
N GLU A 122 16.19 -17.64 -9.40
CA GLU A 122 15.38 -17.85 -10.60
C GLU A 122 13.90 -18.12 -10.28
N GLU A 123 13.57 -18.61 -9.09
CA GLU A 123 12.20 -18.78 -8.61
C GLU A 123 11.58 -17.46 -8.12
N ILE A 124 12.43 -16.48 -7.78
CA ILE A 124 12.00 -15.15 -7.33
C ILE A 124 11.97 -14.16 -8.50
N TRP A 125 13.02 -14.20 -9.33
CA TRP A 125 13.25 -13.33 -10.47
C TRP A 125 13.91 -14.11 -11.63
N PRO A 126 13.10 -14.73 -12.52
CA PRO A 126 13.61 -15.52 -13.64
C PRO A 126 14.43 -14.68 -14.64
N THR A 127 15.66 -15.13 -14.98
CA THR A 127 16.64 -14.37 -15.79
C THR A 127 16.71 -14.74 -17.28
N SER A 128 16.01 -15.79 -17.73
CA SER A 128 16.19 -16.33 -19.10
C SER A 128 15.56 -15.44 -20.19
N MET A 129 16.21 -15.30 -21.35
CA MET A 129 15.82 -14.42 -22.47
C MET A 129 14.39 -14.64 -23.01
N LYS A 130 13.85 -15.87 -22.91
CA LYS A 130 12.44 -16.17 -23.26
C LYS A 130 11.44 -15.64 -22.21
N LEU A 131 11.89 -15.47 -20.96
CA LEU A 131 11.16 -14.85 -19.84
C LEU A 131 11.53 -13.37 -19.63
N GLN A 132 12.56 -12.82 -20.30
CA GLN A 132 12.80 -11.36 -20.26
C GLN A 132 11.68 -10.57 -20.96
N GLN A 133 10.93 -11.20 -21.88
CA GLN A 133 9.64 -10.66 -22.35
C GLN A 133 8.57 -10.60 -21.24
N LEU A 134 8.79 -11.32 -20.14
CA LEU A 134 7.99 -11.36 -18.91
C LEU A 134 8.61 -10.53 -17.78
N GLY A 135 9.70 -9.78 -18.06
CA GLY A 135 10.07 -8.60 -17.27
C GLY A 135 8.90 -7.61 -17.16
N PRO A 136 9.01 -6.54 -16.34
CA PRO A 136 7.88 -5.75 -15.80
C PRO A 136 6.74 -5.72 -16.80
N ILE A 137 5.71 -6.51 -16.49
CA ILE A 137 4.51 -6.80 -17.27
C ILE A 137 4.52 -6.11 -18.65
N SER A 138 5.27 -6.65 -19.63
CA SER A 138 5.41 -5.95 -20.92
C SER A 138 4.04 -5.80 -21.61
N SER A 139 3.81 -4.69 -22.31
CA SER A 139 2.51 -4.41 -22.95
C SER A 139 2.11 -5.49 -23.96
N ALA A 140 3.10 -6.08 -24.65
CA ALA A 140 2.92 -7.21 -25.55
C ALA A 140 2.51 -8.49 -24.80
N PHE A 141 3.15 -8.80 -23.68
CA PHE A 141 2.78 -9.94 -22.85
C PHE A 141 1.39 -9.79 -22.22
N MET A 142 1.04 -8.58 -21.75
CA MET A 142 -0.31 -8.29 -21.28
C MET A 142 -1.37 -8.53 -22.34
N SER A 143 -1.10 -8.08 -23.56
CA SER A 143 -2.02 -8.30 -24.67
C SER A 143 -2.16 -9.79 -25.00
N PHE A 144 -1.08 -10.57 -24.90
CA PHE A 144 -1.06 -12.00 -25.16
C PHE A 144 -1.81 -12.78 -24.09
N ALA A 145 -1.48 -12.58 -22.82
CA ALA A 145 -2.13 -13.26 -21.71
C ALA A 145 -3.61 -12.88 -21.55
N LYS A 146 -3.99 -11.62 -21.84
CA LYS A 146 -5.39 -11.21 -21.91
C LYS A 146 -6.16 -11.95 -23.02
N LYS A 147 -5.54 -12.18 -24.19
CA LYS A 147 -6.14 -13.00 -25.27
C LYS A 147 -6.33 -14.46 -24.86
N LEU A 148 -5.45 -14.98 -24.00
CA LEU A 148 -5.52 -16.35 -23.49
C LEU A 148 -6.38 -16.50 -22.21
N GLY A 149 -6.96 -15.40 -21.69
CA GLY A 149 -7.70 -15.41 -20.43
C GLY A 149 -6.82 -15.73 -19.20
N VAL A 150 -5.50 -15.57 -19.31
CA VAL A 150 -4.54 -15.85 -18.25
C VAL A 150 -4.32 -14.60 -17.40
N ASP A 151 -4.48 -14.76 -16.09
CA ASP A 151 -4.18 -13.71 -15.12
C ASP A 151 -2.66 -13.53 -15.02
N VAL A 152 -2.14 -12.50 -15.68
CA VAL A 152 -0.70 -12.16 -15.74
C VAL A 152 -0.10 -11.98 -14.36
N MET A 153 -0.88 -11.46 -13.42
CA MET A 153 -0.41 -11.24 -12.06
C MET A 153 -0.12 -12.56 -11.34
N LYS A 154 -0.80 -13.67 -11.71
CA LYS A 154 -0.51 -15.03 -11.23
C LYS A 154 0.75 -15.66 -11.84
N LEU A 155 1.26 -15.11 -12.93
CA LEU A 155 2.46 -15.61 -13.58
C LEU A 155 3.73 -14.98 -13.05
N SER A 156 3.61 -13.91 -12.25
CA SER A 156 4.75 -13.21 -11.67
C SER A 156 5.06 -13.73 -10.27
N PRO A 157 6.21 -14.41 -10.06
CA PRO A 157 6.57 -14.91 -8.74
C PRO A 157 6.67 -13.81 -7.68
N ILE A 158 7.04 -12.59 -8.09
CA ILE A 158 7.22 -11.45 -7.18
C ILE A 158 5.90 -10.99 -6.57
N ILE A 159 4.80 -11.05 -7.33
CA ILE A 159 3.47 -10.67 -6.84
C ILE A 159 2.98 -11.69 -5.82
N GLU A 160 3.19 -12.98 -6.11
CA GLU A 160 2.88 -14.05 -5.17
C GLU A 160 3.69 -13.91 -3.88
N ILE A 161 5.00 -13.67 -3.99
CA ILE A 161 5.89 -13.45 -2.84
C ILE A 161 5.45 -12.22 -2.05
N ASN A 162 5.21 -11.08 -2.69
CA ASN A 162 4.74 -9.87 -2.02
C ASN A 162 3.41 -10.12 -1.28
N CYS A 163 2.47 -10.87 -1.85
CA CYS A 163 1.18 -11.10 -1.21
C CYS A 163 1.19 -12.16 -0.09
N ASN A 164 2.15 -13.09 -0.08
CA ASN A 164 2.18 -14.17 0.91
C ASN A 164 3.26 -13.96 1.97
N MET A 165 4.42 -13.45 1.54
CA MET A 165 5.62 -13.30 2.36
C MET A 165 6.36 -11.98 2.05
N PRO A 166 5.70 -10.81 2.18
CA PRO A 166 6.38 -9.55 1.97
C PRO A 166 7.39 -9.29 3.08
N LEU A 167 8.27 -8.32 2.85
CA LEU A 167 9.08 -7.74 3.91
C LEU A 167 8.33 -6.60 4.60
N ALA A 168 8.63 -6.35 5.86
CA ALA A 168 8.13 -5.19 6.56
C ALA A 168 9.17 -4.56 7.48
N LEU A 169 9.13 -3.24 7.53
CA LEU A 169 9.86 -2.43 8.49
C LEU A 169 9.06 -2.36 9.81
N CYS A 170 9.69 -2.64 10.95
CA CYS A 170 9.09 -2.35 12.25
C CYS A 170 9.27 -0.86 12.57
N GLU A 171 8.18 -0.12 12.80
CA GLU A 171 8.28 1.30 13.16
C GLU A 171 8.67 1.46 14.63
N TYR A 172 9.83 2.11 14.86
CA TYR A 172 10.39 2.34 16.19
C TYR A 172 9.76 3.53 16.93
N LYS A 173 8.87 4.31 16.29
CA LYS A 173 8.26 5.47 16.94
C LYS A 173 7.61 5.06 18.27
N PRO A 174 7.91 5.72 19.40
CA PRO A 174 7.55 5.24 20.75
C PRO A 174 6.05 4.95 20.94
N TYR A 175 5.19 5.66 20.22
CA TYR A 175 3.73 5.56 20.24
C TYR A 175 3.15 4.59 19.19
N LEU A 176 3.99 4.02 18.32
CA LEU A 176 3.63 3.04 17.29
C LEU A 176 4.39 1.70 17.45
N LYS A 177 5.05 1.49 18.60
CA LYS A 177 5.86 0.30 18.89
C LYS A 177 5.14 -0.99 18.47
N GLY A 178 5.79 -1.76 17.59
CA GLY A 178 5.29 -3.05 17.10
C GLY A 178 4.38 -2.97 15.87
N ARG A 179 4.18 -1.78 15.26
CA ARG A 179 3.55 -1.67 13.95
C ARG A 179 4.54 -1.99 12.84
N PHE A 180 4.08 -2.76 11.85
CA PHE A 180 4.87 -3.15 10.70
C PHE A 180 4.37 -2.41 9.46
N TRP A 181 5.31 -1.85 8.70
CA TRP A 181 5.06 -1.24 7.40
C TRP A 181 5.51 -2.20 6.32
N ILE A 182 4.54 -2.72 5.57
CA ILE A 182 4.81 -3.63 4.47
C ILE A 182 5.58 -2.89 3.37
N LYS A 183 6.61 -3.54 2.85
CA LYS A 183 7.47 -3.05 1.77
C LYS A 183 7.38 -4.03 0.60
N GLY A 184 6.87 -3.55 -0.53
CA GLY A 184 6.72 -4.34 -1.75
C GLY A 184 8.03 -4.39 -2.52
N LEU A 185 8.48 -5.60 -2.89
CA LEU A 185 9.58 -5.73 -3.84
C LEU A 185 9.06 -5.42 -5.25
N ASP A 186 9.67 -4.44 -5.90
CA ASP A 186 9.32 -3.97 -7.24
C ASP A 186 10.11 -4.72 -8.32
N SER A 187 11.44 -4.75 -8.18
CA SER A 187 12.32 -5.37 -9.18
C SER A 187 13.68 -5.79 -8.60
N VAL A 188 14.39 -6.62 -9.35
CA VAL A 188 15.78 -6.99 -9.07
C VAL A 188 16.70 -6.34 -10.11
N ILE A 189 17.77 -5.70 -9.65
CA ILE A 189 18.74 -5.00 -10.49
C ILE A 189 20.02 -5.85 -10.57
N ASP A 190 20.48 -6.12 -11.79
CA ASP A 190 21.72 -6.85 -12.11
C ASP A 190 21.89 -8.19 -11.35
N ASN A 191 20.78 -8.85 -11.04
CA ASN A 191 20.74 -10.07 -10.22
C ASN A 191 21.40 -9.92 -8.82
N LYS A 192 21.49 -8.68 -8.32
CA LYS A 192 22.25 -8.31 -7.11
C LYS A 192 21.44 -7.48 -6.14
N TYR A 193 20.79 -6.42 -6.61
CA TYR A 193 20.15 -5.43 -5.74
C TYR A 193 18.63 -5.52 -5.80
N LEU A 194 17.98 -5.11 -4.72
CA LEU A 194 16.53 -5.17 -4.58
C LEU A 194 15.96 -3.75 -4.64
N ARG A 195 15.05 -3.51 -5.58
CA ARG A 195 14.28 -2.26 -5.65
C ARG A 195 12.92 -2.46 -5.01
N PHE A 196 12.52 -1.53 -4.15
CA PHE A 196 11.23 -1.53 -3.45
C PHE A 196 10.30 -0.44 -3.96
N THR A 197 9.00 -0.63 -3.75
CA THR A 197 7.93 0.33 -4.07
C THR A 197 7.95 1.57 -3.16
N GLU A 198 8.50 1.43 -1.96
CA GLU A 198 8.71 2.47 -0.96
C GLU A 198 10.19 2.55 -0.55
N LYS A 199 10.62 3.70 -0.02
CA LYS A 199 11.96 3.85 0.55
C LYS A 199 12.14 2.90 1.73
N VAL A 200 13.33 2.32 1.84
CA VAL A 200 13.74 1.50 2.98
C VAL A 200 14.99 2.12 3.59
N PRO A 201 14.90 2.74 4.78
CA PRO A 201 16.04 3.39 5.39
C PRO A 201 17.16 2.41 5.74
N GLN A 202 18.40 2.81 5.48
CA GLN A 202 19.58 2.12 5.96
C GLN A 202 19.59 2.07 7.50
N GLY A 203 20.13 1.00 8.08
CA GLY A 203 20.23 0.83 9.53
C GLY A 203 18.96 0.27 10.17
N THR A 204 18.01 -0.19 9.36
CA THR A 204 16.75 -0.77 9.84
C THR A 204 16.71 -2.29 9.69
N ALA A 205 15.79 -2.94 10.42
CA ALA A 205 15.50 -4.36 10.25
C ALA A 205 14.25 -4.56 9.39
N LEU A 206 14.35 -5.44 8.40
CA LEU A 206 13.23 -5.95 7.62
C LEU A 206 12.85 -7.34 8.13
N TYR A 207 11.56 -7.54 8.41
CA TYR A 207 11.01 -8.79 8.86
C TYR A 207 10.27 -9.46 7.72
N LEU A 208 10.50 -10.76 7.53
CA LEU A 208 9.67 -11.54 6.65
C LEU A 208 8.31 -11.74 7.31
N MET A 209 7.26 -11.39 6.61
CA MET A 209 5.90 -11.43 7.12
C MET A 209 5.15 -12.65 6.58
N LYS A 210 3.99 -12.94 7.17
CA LYS A 210 3.03 -13.91 6.63
C LYS A 210 1.61 -13.49 6.91
N THR A 211 0.66 -13.95 6.10
CA THR A 211 -0.77 -13.70 6.31
C THR A 211 -1.63 -14.90 5.92
N SER A 212 -2.93 -14.82 6.16
CA SER A 212 -3.94 -15.71 5.59
C SER A 212 -5.10 -14.88 5.04
N LYS A 213 -5.98 -15.47 4.23
CA LYS A 213 -7.17 -14.79 3.70
C LYS A 213 -8.03 -14.22 4.83
N GLU A 214 -8.18 -14.97 5.92
CA GLU A 214 -8.96 -14.58 7.10
C GLU A 214 -8.33 -13.39 7.82
N ARG A 215 -6.99 -13.37 7.99
CA ARG A 215 -6.31 -12.22 8.61
C ARG A 215 -6.41 -10.97 7.73
N SER A 216 -6.28 -11.15 6.41
CA SER A 216 -6.47 -10.08 5.43
C SER A 216 -7.89 -9.48 5.51
N LEU A 217 -8.92 -10.33 5.52
CA LEU A 217 -10.32 -9.90 5.70
C LEU A 217 -10.55 -9.24 7.07
N LYS A 218 -9.90 -9.75 8.12
CA LYS A 218 -9.94 -9.14 9.46
C LYS A 218 -9.33 -7.74 9.46
N ALA A 219 -8.25 -7.51 8.71
CA ALA A 219 -7.63 -6.19 8.58
C ALA A 219 -8.59 -5.16 7.97
N VAL A 220 -9.37 -5.55 6.95
CA VAL A 220 -10.44 -4.70 6.38
C VAL A 220 -11.42 -4.28 7.48
N GLN A 221 -11.94 -5.26 8.21
CA GLN A 221 -12.91 -5.01 9.29
C GLN A 221 -12.31 -4.15 10.40
N GLU A 222 -11.06 -4.43 10.81
CA GLU A 222 -10.36 -3.68 11.85
C GLU A 222 -10.07 -2.24 11.44
N SER A 223 -9.72 -1.97 10.18
CA SER A 223 -9.47 -0.60 9.71
C SER A 223 -10.70 0.27 9.94
N VAL A 224 -11.86 -0.21 9.46
CA VAL A 224 -13.14 0.46 9.63
C VAL A 224 -13.56 0.52 11.11
N LYS A 225 -13.50 -0.60 11.83
CA LYS A 225 -13.96 -0.70 13.22
C LYS A 225 -13.16 0.21 14.15
N GLU A 226 -11.84 0.25 14.02
CA GLU A 226 -11.01 1.16 14.81
C GLU A 226 -11.24 2.61 14.39
N GLY A 227 -11.46 2.89 13.10
CA GLY A 227 -11.83 4.21 12.61
C GLY A 227 -13.15 4.70 13.24
N LEU A 228 -14.17 3.85 13.30
CA LEU A 228 -15.44 4.16 13.96
C LEU A 228 -15.27 4.51 15.43
N LYS A 229 -14.34 3.87 16.16
CA LYS A 229 -14.09 4.21 17.57
C LYS A 229 -13.53 5.63 17.74
N THR A 230 -12.68 6.08 16.83
CA THR A 230 -12.09 7.44 16.92
C THR A 230 -13.12 8.56 16.78
N VAL A 231 -14.26 8.27 16.14
CA VAL A 231 -15.41 9.19 16.03
C VAL A 231 -16.54 8.82 16.99
N GLU A 232 -16.25 8.04 18.04
CA GLU A 232 -17.24 7.60 19.05
C GLU A 232 -18.46 6.90 18.43
N LYS A 233 -18.26 6.22 17.31
CA LYS A 233 -19.30 5.58 16.49
C LYS A 233 -20.35 6.53 15.93
N ASN A 234 -20.13 7.84 16.00
CA ASN A 234 -21.01 8.86 15.43
C ASN A 234 -20.55 9.26 14.02
N ALA A 235 -20.39 8.27 13.15
CA ALA A 235 -19.89 8.45 11.79
C ALA A 235 -20.99 8.93 10.83
N SER A 236 -20.66 9.93 10.00
CA SER A 236 -21.50 10.41 8.91
C SER A 236 -21.07 9.87 7.55
N PHE A 237 -19.80 9.54 7.39
CA PHE A 237 -19.25 9.13 6.10
C PHE A 237 -17.93 8.38 6.29
N ALA A 238 -17.64 7.44 5.39
CA ALA A 238 -16.34 6.77 5.32
C ALA A 238 -15.76 6.80 3.89
N LEU A 239 -14.45 7.03 3.81
CA LEU A 239 -13.65 6.86 2.61
C LEU A 239 -12.65 5.74 2.85
N VAL A 240 -12.64 4.73 1.96
CA VAL A 240 -11.77 3.56 2.12
C VAL A 240 -10.92 3.33 0.87
N PHE A 241 -9.61 3.21 1.07
CA PHE A 241 -8.65 2.83 0.06
C PHE A 241 -8.11 1.45 0.39
N ASP A 242 -8.19 0.54 -0.57
CA ASP A 242 -7.78 -0.85 -0.38
C ASP A 242 -6.75 -1.23 -1.45
N CYS A 243 -5.63 -1.84 -1.08
CA CYS A 243 -4.60 -2.20 -2.04
C CYS A 243 -5.16 -3.12 -3.12
N ALA A 244 -4.88 -2.83 -4.39
CA ALA A 244 -5.26 -3.70 -5.47
C ALA A 244 -4.62 -5.09 -5.29
N LEU A 245 -3.38 -5.18 -4.79
CA LEU A 245 -2.77 -6.47 -4.49
C LEU A 245 -3.48 -7.22 -3.35
N HIS A 246 -4.17 -6.51 -2.46
CA HIS A 246 -5.02 -7.14 -1.46
C HIS A 246 -6.29 -7.74 -2.09
N ARG A 247 -6.93 -7.05 -3.06
CA ARG A 247 -8.00 -7.63 -3.90
C ARG A 247 -7.52 -8.89 -4.61
N TRP A 248 -6.35 -8.80 -5.25
CA TRP A 248 -5.75 -9.92 -5.98
C TRP A 248 -5.49 -11.10 -5.05
N PHE A 249 -4.86 -10.85 -3.90
CA PHE A 249 -4.63 -11.86 -2.88
C PHE A 249 -5.96 -12.48 -2.46
N LEU A 250 -6.99 -11.71 -2.15
CA LEU A 250 -8.29 -12.26 -1.75
C LEU A 250 -8.98 -13.07 -2.85
N GLY A 251 -8.73 -12.77 -4.13
CA GLY A 251 -9.29 -13.51 -5.27
C GLY A 251 -10.82 -13.60 -5.19
N LYS A 252 -11.37 -14.82 -5.18
CA LYS A 252 -12.83 -15.06 -5.05
C LYS A 252 -13.45 -14.48 -3.77
N TYR A 253 -12.65 -14.21 -2.74
CA TYR A 253 -13.09 -13.62 -1.49
C TYR A 253 -13.12 -12.08 -1.51
N ALA A 254 -12.71 -11.42 -2.61
CA ALA A 254 -12.71 -9.96 -2.70
C ALA A 254 -14.09 -9.35 -2.40
N LYS A 255 -15.20 -9.97 -2.87
CA LYS A 255 -16.56 -9.51 -2.53
C LYS A 255 -16.87 -9.57 -1.04
N ARG A 256 -16.27 -10.51 -0.31
CA ARG A 256 -16.42 -10.63 1.15
C ARG A 256 -15.79 -9.44 1.88
N SER A 257 -14.70 -8.86 1.38
CA SER A 257 -14.10 -7.65 1.97
C SER A 257 -15.10 -6.48 1.97
N VAL A 258 -15.74 -6.23 0.82
CA VAL A 258 -16.75 -5.17 0.65
C VAL A 258 -17.97 -5.42 1.54
N ASN A 259 -18.43 -6.66 1.63
CA ASN A 259 -19.54 -7.01 2.52
C ASN A 259 -19.18 -6.85 4.00
N LEU A 260 -17.93 -7.16 4.41
CA LEU A 260 -17.47 -6.91 5.78
C LEU A 260 -17.43 -5.42 6.10
N MET A 261 -16.99 -4.57 5.16
CA MET A 261 -17.05 -3.11 5.32
C MET A 261 -18.49 -2.64 5.49
N LYS A 262 -19.40 -3.04 4.57
CA LYS A 262 -20.84 -2.74 4.64
C LYS A 262 -21.44 -3.13 6.00
N ASN A 263 -21.21 -4.35 6.44
CA ASN A 263 -21.76 -4.84 7.71
C ASN A 263 -21.19 -4.11 8.93
N THR A 264 -19.92 -3.68 8.86
CA THR A 264 -19.26 -2.96 9.96
C THR A 264 -19.71 -1.50 10.03
N LEU A 265 -19.90 -0.86 8.87
CA LEU A 265 -20.37 0.52 8.73
C LEU A 265 -21.89 0.67 8.93
N LYS A 266 -22.67 -0.40 8.72
CA LYS A 266 -24.13 -0.39 8.78
C LYS A 266 -24.70 0.67 7.84
N ASP A 267 -25.36 1.69 8.39
CA ASP A 267 -26.02 2.76 7.66
C ASP A 267 -25.09 3.92 7.30
N VAL A 268 -23.83 3.88 7.75
CA VAL A 268 -22.84 4.92 7.41
C VAL A 268 -22.50 4.82 5.92
N PRO A 269 -22.79 5.85 5.11
CA PRO A 269 -22.47 5.82 3.70
C PRO A 269 -20.95 5.80 3.52
N PHE A 270 -20.49 5.02 2.55
CA PHE A 270 -19.07 4.98 2.20
C PHE A 270 -18.84 4.87 0.71
N ILE A 271 -17.70 5.41 0.30
CA ILE A 271 -17.12 5.20 -1.02
C ILE A 271 -15.68 4.75 -0.86
N GLY A 272 -15.12 4.20 -1.92
CA GLY A 272 -13.75 3.73 -1.91
C GLY A 272 -13.30 3.23 -3.25
N MET A 273 -12.03 2.82 -3.32
CA MET A 273 -11.45 2.23 -4.51
C MET A 273 -10.35 1.23 -4.15
N TYR A 274 -10.06 0.35 -5.10
CA TYR A 274 -8.82 -0.39 -5.07
C TYR A 274 -7.70 0.44 -5.71
N SER A 275 -6.61 0.65 -4.98
CA SER A 275 -5.52 1.58 -5.33
C SER A 275 -4.16 0.88 -5.49
N TYR A 276 -3.18 1.60 -6.02
CA TYR A 276 -1.80 1.14 -6.23
C TYR A 276 -0.82 1.64 -5.16
N GLY A 277 -1.35 2.08 -4.03
CA GLY A 277 -0.61 2.64 -2.92
C GLY A 277 -1.57 3.41 -2.04
N GLU A 278 -1.80 2.94 -0.83
CA GLU A 278 -2.66 3.61 0.14
C GLU A 278 -1.83 4.59 0.94
N ILE A 279 -2.39 5.72 1.36
CA ILE A 279 -1.62 6.78 2.00
C ILE A 279 -2.22 7.10 3.37
N LEU A 280 -1.36 7.00 4.40
CA LEU A 280 -1.57 7.58 5.73
C LEU A 280 -0.21 7.99 6.29
N ASP A 281 0.13 9.27 6.14
CA ASP A 281 1.44 9.87 6.52
C ASP A 281 2.67 9.18 5.92
N GLY A 282 2.45 8.42 4.84
CA GLY A 282 3.41 7.56 4.17
C GLY A 282 2.69 6.60 3.24
N LYS A 283 3.40 6.05 2.25
CA LYS A 283 2.85 5.01 1.38
C LYS A 283 2.78 3.67 2.11
N HIS A 284 1.62 3.04 2.00
CA HIS A 284 1.34 1.71 2.49
C HIS A 284 1.06 0.80 1.30
N THR A 285 1.61 -0.40 1.35
CA THR A 285 1.36 -1.47 0.38
C THR A 285 0.64 -2.62 1.08
N LEU A 286 -0.20 -3.36 0.34
CA LEU A 286 -0.95 -4.52 0.84
C LEU A 286 -1.77 -4.20 2.10
N SER A 287 -2.25 -2.96 2.17
CA SER A 287 -2.94 -2.41 3.34
C SER A 287 -4.31 -1.87 2.93
N VAL A 288 -5.13 -1.64 3.95
CA VAL A 288 -6.40 -0.93 3.86
C VAL A 288 -6.24 0.34 4.67
N VAL A 289 -6.53 1.49 4.08
CA VAL A 289 -6.63 2.77 4.76
C VAL A 289 -8.08 3.22 4.79
N SER A 290 -8.56 3.62 5.96
CA SER A 290 -9.90 4.18 6.11
C SER A 290 -9.86 5.53 6.80
N MET A 291 -10.54 6.50 6.20
CA MET A 291 -10.87 7.79 6.79
C MET A 291 -12.35 7.77 7.19
N ILE A 292 -12.64 7.99 8.47
CA ILE A 292 -14.01 8.04 9.01
C ILE A 292 -14.31 9.46 9.44
N VAL A 293 -15.33 10.07 8.85
CA VAL A 293 -15.80 11.42 9.18
C VAL A 293 -17.00 11.30 10.11
N GLY A 294 -16.88 11.86 11.31
CA GLY A 294 -17.93 11.93 12.32
C GLY A 294 -18.85 13.12 12.16
N GLN A 295 -19.85 13.21 13.04
CA GLN A 295 -20.70 14.39 13.18
C GLN A 295 -20.04 15.49 14.03
N LYS A 296 -20.62 16.69 14.02
CA LYS A 296 -20.21 17.79 14.89
C LYS A 296 -20.50 17.39 16.33
N LEU A 297 -19.54 17.61 17.23
CA LEU A 297 -19.85 17.56 18.66
C LEU A 297 -20.95 18.58 18.95
N ALA A 298 -22.04 18.16 19.57
CA ALA A 298 -23.00 19.10 20.13
C ALA A 298 -22.21 20.04 21.05
N VAL A 299 -22.15 21.32 20.71
CA VAL A 299 -21.61 22.33 21.62
C VAL A 299 -22.56 22.28 22.81
N SER A 300 -22.09 21.88 23.98
CA SER A 300 -22.85 22.07 25.21
C SER A 300 -23.24 23.53 25.24
N LYS A 301 -24.54 23.82 25.21
CA LYS A 301 -25.04 25.17 25.38
C LYS A 301 -24.52 25.65 26.75
N GLY A 302 -23.50 26.49 26.71
CA GLY A 302 -23.09 27.30 27.85
C GLY A 302 -23.98 28.51 27.95
#